data_AF-Q4QFA3-F1
#
_entry.id   AF-Q4QFA3-F1
#
_cell.length_a   1.000
_cell.length_b   1.000
_cell.length_c   1.000
_cell.angle_alpha   90.00
_cell.angle_beta   90.00
_cell.angle_gamma   90.00
#
_symmetry.space_group_name_H-M   'P 1'
#
loop_
_entity.id
_entity.type
_entity.pdbx_description
1 polymer ?
#
loop_
_entity_poly.entity_id
_entity_poly.type
_entity_poly.pdbx_seq_one_letter_code
_entity_poly.pdbx_strand_id
1 'polypeptide(L)'
;MMTDRALGTLLLACNSSFFIYYVLWIGVMPFVDESHFTQALFLPREYGLLLAALIMTTAIGVGMFVGSLHTIWRTGYVPPSSSRTSMGTEATLLASEATTDRVAPDVAMAAK
;
A
#
# COMPACT_ATOMS: atom_id res chain seq x y z
N MET A 1 18.63 -8.41 -33.16
CA MET A 1 17.22 -8.79 -33.34
C MET A 1 16.91 -10.26 -33.05
N MET A 2 17.81 -11.23 -33.32
CA MET A 2 17.57 -12.64 -32.98
C MET A 2 17.69 -12.94 -31.47
N THR A 3 18.53 -12.21 -30.74
CA THR A 3 18.75 -12.42 -29.30
C THR A 3 17.49 -12.23 -28.46
N ASP A 4 16.69 -11.20 -28.74
CA ASP A 4 15.44 -10.94 -27.99
C ASP A 4 14.41 -12.06 -28.20
N ARG A 5 14.32 -12.58 -29.44
CA ARG A 5 13.45 -13.71 -29.76
C ARG A 5 13.94 -15.01 -29.14
N ALA A 6 15.26 -15.23 -29.12
CA ALA A 6 15.85 -16.41 -28.49
C ALA A 6 15.59 -16.43 -26.98
N LEU A 7 15.74 -15.28 -26.31
CA LEU A 7 15.42 -15.14 -24.89
C LEU A 7 13.92 -15.35 -24.62
N GLY A 8 13.05 -14.79 -25.44
CA GLY A 8 11.61 -15.00 -25.33
C GLY A 8 11.22 -16.47 -25.46
N THR A 9 11.75 -17.17 -26.46
CA THR A 9 11.50 -18.61 -26.65
C THR A 9 12.09 -19.44 -25.52
N LEU A 10 13.29 -19.10 -25.03
CA LEU A 10 13.92 -19.78 -23.89
C LEU A 10 13.10 -19.62 -22.61
N LEU A 11 12.69 -18.38 -22.29
CA LEU A 11 11.84 -18.10 -21.13
C LEU A 11 10.51 -18.82 -21.25
N LEU A 12 9.89 -18.83 -22.43
CA LEU A 12 8.62 -19.51 -22.65
C LEU A 12 8.76 -21.02 -22.45
N ALA A 13 9.80 -21.63 -23.01
CA ALA A 13 10.07 -23.06 -22.84
C ALA A 13 10.35 -23.41 -21.38
N CYS A 14 11.16 -22.58 -20.69
CA CYS A 14 11.50 -22.76 -19.28
C CYS A 14 10.25 -22.62 -18.38
N ASN A 15 9.48 -21.56 -18.57
CA ASN A 15 8.23 -21.33 -17.86
C ASN A 15 7.20 -22.43 -18.12
N SER A 16 7.07 -22.88 -19.37
CA SER A 16 6.18 -23.98 -19.72
C SER A 16 6.59 -25.28 -19.02
N SER A 17 7.90 -25.54 -18.91
CA SER A 17 8.42 -26.73 -18.22
C SER A 17 8.09 -26.69 -16.72
N PHE A 18 8.31 -25.55 -16.06
CA PHE A 18 7.94 -25.36 -14.66
C PHE A 18 6.43 -25.45 -14.43
N PHE A 19 5.62 -24.92 -15.34
CA PHE A 19 4.17 -24.98 -15.25
C PHE A 19 3.66 -26.43 -15.35
N ILE A 20 4.16 -27.20 -16.31
CA ILE A 20 3.80 -28.62 -16.44
C ILE A 20 4.21 -29.39 -15.18
N TYR A 21 5.42 -29.16 -14.66
CA TYR A 21 5.86 -29.75 -13.40
C TYR A 21 4.91 -29.41 -12.26
N TYR A 22 4.50 -28.15 -12.11
CA TYR A 22 3.61 -27.71 -11.04
C TYR A 22 2.19 -28.30 -11.16
N VAL A 23 1.62 -28.33 -12.38
CA VAL A 23 0.30 -28.93 -12.63
C VAL A 23 0.32 -30.43 -12.37
N LEU A 24 1.37 -31.13 -12.81
CA LEU A 24 1.55 -32.54 -12.50
C LEU A 24 1.75 -32.73 -10.99
N TRP A 25 2.51 -31.88 -10.33
CA TRP A 25 2.73 -31.96 -8.89
C TRP A 25 1.41 -31.82 -8.11
N ILE A 26 0.63 -30.76 -8.33
CA ILE A 26 -0.65 -30.55 -7.62
C ILE A 26 -1.73 -31.56 -8.06
N GLY A 27 -1.77 -31.91 -9.35
CA GLY A 27 -2.83 -32.73 -9.93
C GLY A 27 -2.62 -34.23 -9.80
N VAL A 28 -1.37 -34.72 -9.86
CA VAL A 28 -1.05 -36.16 -9.77
C VAL A 28 -0.87 -36.61 -8.32
N MET A 29 -0.38 -35.76 -7.43
CA MET A 29 -0.23 -36.10 -6.01
C MET A 29 -1.49 -36.64 -5.31
N PRO A 30 -2.73 -36.17 -5.54
CA PRO A 30 -3.91 -36.76 -4.89
C PRO A 30 -4.20 -38.21 -5.33
N PHE A 31 -3.56 -38.70 -6.38
CA PHE A 31 -3.74 -40.06 -6.91
C PHE A 31 -2.55 -40.98 -6.65
N VAL A 32 -1.43 -40.46 -6.13
CA VAL A 32 -0.23 -41.24 -5.81
C VAL A 32 -0.24 -41.63 -4.34
N ASP A 33 -0.25 -42.94 -4.10
CA ASP A 33 -0.23 -43.54 -2.77
C ASP A 33 1.13 -43.32 -2.06
N GLU A 34 1.14 -43.18 -0.73
CA GLU A 34 2.31 -42.80 0.09
C GLU A 34 3.42 -43.86 0.13
N SER A 35 3.20 -45.04 -0.46
CA SER A 35 4.07 -46.22 -0.31
C SER A 35 5.13 -46.41 -1.40
N HIS A 36 5.33 -45.46 -2.32
CA HIS A 36 6.18 -45.64 -3.50
C HIS A 36 7.39 -44.67 -3.58
N PHE A 37 8.49 -45.19 -4.15
CA PHE A 37 9.78 -44.53 -4.46
C PHE A 37 9.66 -43.15 -5.17
N THR A 38 8.52 -42.89 -5.78
CA THR A 38 8.16 -41.65 -6.47
C THR A 38 8.12 -40.41 -5.54
N GLN A 39 8.02 -40.59 -4.21
CA GLN A 39 8.13 -39.49 -3.24
C GLN A 39 9.50 -38.79 -3.23
N ALA A 40 10.57 -39.41 -3.73
CA ALA A 40 11.85 -38.74 -3.88
C ALA A 40 11.85 -37.69 -5.01
N LEU A 41 10.94 -37.84 -5.99
CA LEU A 41 10.83 -36.95 -7.14
C LEU A 41 9.74 -35.88 -6.94
N PHE A 42 8.74 -36.13 -6.09
CA PHE A 42 7.67 -35.19 -5.76
C PHE A 42 7.75 -34.80 -4.28
N LEU A 43 8.06 -33.51 -4.02
CA LEU A 43 8.05 -32.96 -2.66
C LEU A 43 6.69 -33.20 -1.99
N PRO A 44 6.66 -33.34 -0.64
CA PRO A 44 5.42 -33.58 0.10
C PRO A 44 4.31 -32.59 -0.28
N ARG A 45 3.07 -33.11 -0.34
CA ARG A 45 1.83 -32.39 -0.70
C ARG A 45 1.73 -30.98 -0.14
N GLU A 46 2.12 -30.83 1.11
CA GLU A 46 2.01 -29.59 1.88
C GLU A 46 2.76 -28.43 1.22
N TYR A 47 3.90 -28.71 0.58
CA TYR A 47 4.71 -27.70 -0.08
C TYR A 47 4.05 -27.14 -1.35
N GLY A 48 3.30 -27.94 -2.10
CA GLY A 48 2.61 -27.47 -3.30
C GLY A 48 1.49 -26.47 -2.98
N LEU A 49 0.73 -26.76 -1.93
CA LEU A 49 -0.32 -25.88 -1.38
C LEU A 49 0.28 -24.64 -0.70
N LEU A 50 1.35 -24.79 0.08
CA LEU A 50 2.06 -23.68 0.71
C LEU A 50 2.63 -22.71 -0.32
N LEU A 51 3.18 -23.20 -1.43
CA LEU A 51 3.70 -22.34 -2.49
C LEU A 51 2.60 -21.47 -3.11
N ALA A 52 1.42 -22.04 -3.40
CA ALA A 52 0.27 -21.27 -3.90
C ALA A 52 -0.21 -20.22 -2.89
N ALA A 53 -0.36 -20.62 -1.63
CA ALA A 53 -0.80 -19.73 -0.56
C ALA A 53 0.20 -18.59 -0.33
N LEU A 54 1.50 -18.87 -0.36
CA LEU A 54 2.56 -17.89 -0.19
C LEU A 54 2.58 -16.88 -1.33
N ILE A 55 2.47 -17.32 -2.59
CA ILE A 55 2.42 -16.42 -3.74
C ILE A 55 1.19 -15.51 -3.66
N MET A 56 0.02 -16.07 -3.35
CA MET A 56 -1.22 -15.29 -3.30
C MET A 56 -1.20 -14.26 -2.15
N THR A 57 -0.77 -14.66 -0.96
CA THR A 57 -0.69 -13.76 0.21
C THR A 57 0.34 -12.67 0.01
N THR A 58 1.52 -12.99 -0.51
CA THR A 58 2.57 -12.00 -0.80
C THR A 58 2.16 -11.05 -1.92
N ALA A 59 1.55 -11.54 -3.00
CA ALA A 59 1.07 -10.70 -4.10
C ALA A 59 0.01 -9.68 -3.63
N ILE A 60 -0.95 -10.12 -2.79
CA ILE A 60 -1.95 -9.22 -2.21
C ILE A 60 -1.29 -8.21 -1.27
N GLY A 61 -0.38 -8.65 -0.40
CA GLY A 61 0.33 -7.78 0.54
C GLY A 61 1.13 -6.69 -0.18
N VAL A 62 1.92 -7.07 -1.19
CA VAL A 62 2.71 -6.15 -2.02
C VAL A 62 1.79 -5.24 -2.83
N GLY A 63 0.72 -5.77 -3.43
CA GLY A 63 -0.24 -5.00 -4.21
C GLY A 63 -0.94 -3.91 -3.38
N MET A 64 -1.36 -4.25 -2.16
CA MET A 64 -1.95 -3.28 -1.22
C MET A 64 -0.95 -2.20 -0.82
N PHE A 65 0.30 -2.59 -0.52
CA PHE A 65 1.34 -1.64 -0.15
C PHE A 65 1.65 -0.66 -1.28
N VAL A 66 1.90 -1.16 -2.49
CA VAL A 66 2.19 -0.34 -3.66
C VAL A 66 0.99 0.53 -4.04
N GLY A 67 -0.24 0.00 -3.98
CA GLY A 67 -1.46 0.75 -4.25
C GLY A 67 -1.69 1.91 -3.27
N SER A 68 -1.39 1.69 -1.99
CA SER A 68 -1.47 2.73 -0.96
C SER A 68 -0.44 3.83 -1.18
N LEU A 69 0.83 3.46 -1.44
CA LEU A 69 1.86 4.43 -1.81
C LEU A 69 1.44 5.22 -3.05
N HIS A 70 1.08 4.56 -4.13
CA HIS A 70 0.66 5.24 -5.35
C HIS A 70 -0.55 6.16 -5.14
N THR A 71 -1.49 5.80 -4.27
CA THR A 71 -2.62 6.67 -3.89
C THR A 71 -2.13 7.94 -3.21
N ILE A 72 -1.27 7.82 -2.20
CA ILE A 72 -0.75 8.96 -1.43
C ILE A 72 0.03 9.92 -2.33
N TRP A 73 0.87 9.37 -3.21
CA TRP A 73 1.60 10.16 -4.19
C TRP A 73 0.67 10.90 -5.16
N ARG A 74 -0.50 10.34 -5.49
CA ARG A 74 -1.44 10.94 -6.44
C ARG A 74 -2.40 11.94 -5.79
N THR A 75 -2.87 11.71 -4.57
CA THR A 75 -3.88 12.57 -3.94
C THR A 75 -3.30 13.79 -3.25
N GLY A 76 -1.99 13.82 -2.97
CA GLY A 76 -1.36 14.91 -2.23
C GLY A 76 -1.88 14.97 -0.80
N TYR A 77 -1.01 15.27 0.15
CA TYR A 77 -1.45 15.53 1.52
C TYR A 77 -2.21 16.86 1.54
N VAL A 78 -3.54 16.81 1.63
CA VAL A 78 -4.35 17.99 1.93
C VAL A 78 -4.36 18.13 3.46
N PRO A 79 -3.61 19.07 4.05
CA PRO A 79 -3.67 19.28 5.48
C PRO A 79 -5.11 19.66 5.87
N PRO A 80 -5.63 19.15 7.01
CA PRO A 80 -6.93 19.58 7.51
C PRO A 80 -6.89 21.09 7.73
N SER A 81 -7.82 21.81 7.11
CA SER A 81 -7.96 23.25 7.32
C SER A 81 -8.16 23.52 8.81
N SER A 82 -7.18 24.17 9.44
CA SER A 82 -7.23 24.58 10.85
C SER A 82 -8.29 25.67 11.05
N SER A 83 -9.57 25.26 11.10
CA SER A 83 -10.71 26.15 11.38
C SER A 83 -10.69 26.72 12.80
N ARG A 84 -9.83 26.20 13.68
CA ARG A 84 -9.67 26.66 15.07
C ARG A 84 -8.83 27.93 15.20
N THR A 85 -7.98 28.23 14.23
CA THR A 85 -7.09 29.42 14.29
C THR A 85 -7.84 30.70 13.93
N SER A 86 -8.79 30.67 12.99
CA SER A 86 -9.58 31.85 12.60
C SER A 86 -10.42 32.40 13.76
N MET A 87 -11.07 31.53 14.52
CA MET A 87 -11.96 31.93 15.62
C MET A 87 -11.20 32.58 16.79
N GLY A 88 -9.95 32.19 17.03
CA GLY A 88 -9.09 32.82 18.05
C GLY A 88 -8.55 34.18 17.60
N THR A 89 -8.18 34.32 16.33
CA THR A 89 -7.68 35.59 15.78
C THR A 89 -8.78 36.64 15.72
N GLU A 90 -10.00 36.28 15.29
CA GLU A 90 -11.13 37.22 15.27
C GLU A 90 -11.57 37.63 16.68
N ALA A 91 -11.63 36.68 17.64
CA ALA A 91 -11.91 37.01 19.03
C ALA A 91 -10.87 37.96 19.65
N THR A 92 -9.60 37.82 19.27
CA THR A 92 -8.51 38.68 19.76
C THR A 92 -8.57 40.08 19.15
N LEU A 93 -8.94 40.20 17.86
CA LEU A 93 -9.13 41.49 17.19
C LEU A 93 -10.32 42.26 17.78
N LEU A 94 -11.46 41.57 18.03
CA LEU A 94 -12.62 42.18 18.68
C LEU A 94 -12.32 42.65 20.11
N ALA A 95 -11.49 41.91 20.86
CA ALA A 95 -11.06 42.31 22.21
C ALA A 95 -10.10 43.53 22.19
N SER A 96 -9.26 43.64 21.16
CA SER A 96 -8.35 44.79 20.97
C SER A 96 -9.09 46.06 20.57
N GLU A 97 -10.12 45.94 19.72
CA GLU A 97 -10.96 47.08 19.29
C GLU A 97 -11.84 47.59 20.45
N ALA A 98 -12.46 46.69 21.21
CA ALA A 98 -13.26 47.03 22.39
C ALA A 98 -12.43 47.70 23.53
N THR A 99 -11.15 47.37 23.64
CA THR A 99 -10.23 48.01 24.60
C THR A 99 -9.83 49.42 24.12
N THR A 100 -9.66 49.62 22.82
CA THR A 100 -9.29 50.92 22.25
C THR A 100 -10.40 51.96 22.42
N ASP A 101 -11.66 51.55 22.24
CA ASP A 101 -12.83 52.44 22.40
C ASP A 101 -13.05 52.88 23.85
N ARG A 102 -12.77 52.00 24.83
CA ARG A 102 -12.87 52.34 26.26
C ARG A 102 -11.80 53.30 26.78
N VAL A 103 -10.61 53.34 26.16
CA VAL A 103 -9.49 54.19 26.62
C VAL A 103 -9.57 55.60 26.04
N ALA A 104 -10.18 55.79 24.88
CA ALA A 104 -10.33 57.10 24.23
C ALA A 104 -11.06 58.19 25.07
N PRO A 105 -12.15 57.92 25.82
CA PRO A 105 -12.87 58.98 26.55
C PRO A 105 -12.11 59.52 27.77
N ASP A 106 -11.26 58.72 28.44
CA ASP A 106 -10.56 59.15 29.65
C ASP A 106 -9.34 60.05 29.35
N VAL A 107 -8.62 59.79 28.24
CA VAL A 107 -7.45 60.60 27.86
C VAL A 107 -7.87 62.00 27.39
N ALA A 108 -9.07 62.14 26.82
CA ALA A 108 -9.62 63.42 26.40
C ALA A 108 -10.05 64.33 27.58
N MET A 109 -10.38 63.77 28.75
CA MET A 109 -10.72 64.55 29.95
C MET A 109 -9.50 64.91 30.82
N ALA A 110 -8.40 64.17 30.74
CA ALA A 110 -7.17 64.48 31.48
C ALA A 110 -6.33 65.61 30.84
N ALA A 111 -6.67 66.04 29.62
CA ALA A 111 -5.90 67.00 28.83
C ALA A 111 -6.44 68.46 28.88
N LYS A 112 -7.28 68.81 29.86
CA LYS A 112 -7.87 70.17 29.96
C LYS A 112 -7.61 70.83 31.31
#